data_AF-A0A542UX83-F1
#
_entry.id   AF-A0A542UX83-F1
#
_cell.length_a   1.000
_cell.length_b   1.000
_cell.length_c   1.000
_cell.angle_alpha   90.00
_cell.angle_beta   90.00
_cell.angle_gamma   90.00
#
_symmetry.space_group_name_H-M   'P 1'
#
loop_
_entity.id
_entity.type
_entity.pdbx_description
1 polymer ?
#
loop_
_entity_poly.entity_id
_entity_poly.type
_entity_poly.pdbx_seq_one_letter_code
_entity_poly.pdbx_strand_id
1 'polypeptide(L)'
;MTLLAADDVVPTGLEHAFGSLARTGAPRPARAPRTATARSSALRSVPPAGPGTPSAGPGTAPTAALEESPGRRARVRMVPDLAPAAVPVASPPVAPTTLGRRVQVLRAADRTVVVDAADEERGPVPTADPALLTRRVGLACVEVALGRRPVAQLARWLAPGVLEQVRVRAALAARAGARPATHAPRARRVRACAVDEHTVEACLVVDDGTRVRAVALRLESHRGSWQVTTLEIG
;
A
#
# COMPACT_ATOMS: atom_id res chain seq x y z
N MET A 1 64.60 29.50 -27.60
CA MET A 1 65.91 28.98 -27.15
C MET A 1 65.68 28.30 -25.80
N THR A 2 65.71 26.96 -25.81
CA THR A 2 65.82 26.02 -24.66
C THR A 2 64.62 25.99 -23.68
N LEU A 3 63.68 25.02 -23.64
CA LEU A 3 63.69 23.53 -23.64
C LEU A 3 64.04 22.92 -22.26
N LEU A 4 63.01 22.34 -21.59
CA LEU A 4 63.00 21.24 -20.58
C LEU A 4 61.60 21.29 -19.90
N ALA A 5 60.59 20.46 -20.18
CA ALA A 5 60.44 18.99 -20.15
C ALA A 5 60.46 18.37 -18.73
N ALA A 6 59.50 17.44 -18.53
CA ALA A 6 59.29 16.51 -17.40
C ALA A 6 58.55 17.10 -16.17
N ASP A 7 57.57 16.45 -15.53
CA ASP A 7 57.20 15.03 -15.52
C ASP A 7 55.72 14.84 -15.10
N ASP A 8 55.12 13.77 -15.64
CA ASP A 8 53.86 13.15 -15.23
C ASP A 8 53.91 12.64 -13.78
N VAL A 9 52.87 12.88 -12.96
CA VAL A 9 52.46 11.89 -11.94
C VAL A 9 50.94 11.92 -11.73
N VAL A 10 50.30 10.88 -12.25
CA VAL A 10 48.97 10.39 -11.87
C VAL A 10 49.07 9.66 -10.52
N PRO A 11 48.21 9.92 -9.52
CA PRO A 11 48.05 8.98 -8.42
C PRO A 11 47.02 7.91 -8.80
N THR A 12 47.54 6.78 -9.28
CA THR A 12 46.87 5.48 -9.32
C THR A 12 46.72 4.95 -7.90
N GLY A 13 45.52 4.45 -7.58
CA GLY A 13 45.31 3.27 -6.73
C GLY A 13 45.77 3.32 -5.28
N LEU A 14 44.81 3.30 -4.36
CA LEU A 14 45.03 2.72 -3.04
C LEU A 14 43.86 1.79 -2.68
N GLU A 15 43.88 0.62 -3.32
CA GLU A 15 43.26 -0.58 -2.78
C GLU A 15 44.01 -1.01 -1.52
N HIS A 16 43.31 -1.02 -0.38
CA HIS A 16 43.73 -1.82 0.77
C HIS A 16 42.86 -3.07 0.85
N ALA A 17 43.41 -4.15 0.31
CA ALA A 17 43.10 -5.50 0.73
C ALA A 17 44.00 -5.89 1.93
N PHE A 18 43.56 -6.93 2.65
CA PHE A 18 44.16 -7.61 3.81
C PHE A 18 43.91 -6.96 5.18
N GLY A 19 43.56 -7.68 6.24
CA GLY A 19 43.62 -9.13 6.43
C GLY A 19 42.73 -9.63 7.57
N SER A 20 42.27 -10.85 7.36
CA SER A 20 41.69 -11.76 8.33
C SER A 20 42.55 -11.91 9.58
N LEU A 21 41.95 -11.73 10.75
CA LEU A 21 42.41 -12.36 11.98
C LEU A 21 41.21 -13.02 12.66
N ALA A 22 41.16 -14.34 12.52
CA ALA A 22 40.52 -15.22 13.47
C ALA A 22 41.04 -14.92 14.88
N ARG A 23 40.15 -14.95 15.88
CA ARG A 23 40.46 -15.54 17.20
C ARG A 23 39.18 -15.73 18.02
N THR A 24 38.92 -17.01 18.25
CA THR A 24 38.57 -17.60 19.55
C THR A 24 37.20 -17.29 20.14
N GLY A 25 36.36 -18.33 20.12
CA GLY A 25 35.03 -18.32 20.69
C GLY A 25 34.99 -18.25 22.22
N ALA A 26 33.85 -17.76 22.69
CA ALA A 26 33.38 -17.91 24.06
C ALA A 26 32.00 -18.59 24.03
N PRO A 27 31.68 -19.44 25.04
CA PRO A 27 30.72 -20.51 24.90
C PRO A 27 29.25 -20.10 25.05
N ARG A 28 28.45 -20.80 24.25
CA ARG A 28 27.00 -20.87 24.19
C ARG A 28 26.40 -21.30 25.54
N PRO A 29 25.47 -20.55 26.15
CA PRO A 29 24.80 -21.04 27.36
C PRO A 29 23.89 -22.24 27.02
N ALA A 30 24.01 -23.26 27.86
CA ALA A 30 23.42 -24.58 27.73
C ALA A 30 21.88 -24.56 27.81
N ARG A 31 21.27 -25.33 26.91
CA ARG A 31 19.84 -25.61 26.83
C ARG A 31 19.46 -26.60 27.94
N ALA A 32 18.67 -26.16 28.90
CA ALA A 32 18.12 -27.01 29.96
C ALA A 32 17.09 -28.02 29.40
N PRO A 33 17.00 -29.23 29.99
CA PRO A 33 16.25 -30.35 29.45
C PRO A 33 14.74 -30.23 29.64
N ARG A 34 14.02 -30.77 28.65
CA ARG A 34 12.58 -30.94 28.60
C ARG A 34 12.18 -32.02 29.61
N THR A 35 11.37 -31.66 30.59
CA THR A 35 10.60 -32.63 31.38
C THR A 35 9.19 -32.72 30.83
N ALA A 36 8.85 -33.91 30.34
CA ALA A 36 7.51 -34.30 29.95
C ALA A 36 6.65 -34.44 31.22
N THR A 37 5.47 -33.85 31.23
CA THR A 37 4.39 -34.24 32.12
C THR A 37 3.16 -34.48 31.28
N ALA A 38 2.85 -35.75 31.09
CA ALA A 38 1.58 -36.21 30.58
C ALA A 38 0.47 -35.76 31.53
N ARG A 39 -0.53 -35.05 31.01
CA ARG A 39 -1.87 -35.05 31.62
C ARG A 39 -2.88 -35.53 30.61
N SER A 40 -3.61 -36.50 31.10
CA SER A 40 -4.54 -37.39 30.43
C SER A 40 -5.69 -36.68 29.73
N SER A 41 -6.05 -37.30 28.62
CA SER A 41 -7.27 -37.14 27.82
C SER A 41 -8.54 -37.36 28.63
N ALA A 42 -9.60 -36.62 28.27
CA ALA A 42 -10.99 -37.05 28.37
C ALA A 42 -11.86 -36.30 27.34
N LEU A 43 -11.66 -36.60 26.05
CA LEU A 43 -12.70 -36.34 25.05
C LEU A 43 -13.70 -37.50 25.10
N ARG A 44 -14.97 -37.13 25.33
CA ARG A 44 -16.13 -37.99 25.42
C ARG A 44 -16.32 -38.76 24.09
N SER A 45 -16.38 -40.07 24.20
CA SER A 45 -16.64 -41.03 23.13
C SER A 45 -18.12 -41.07 22.73
N VAL A 46 -18.38 -41.29 21.44
CA VAL A 46 -19.67 -41.74 20.89
C VAL A 46 -19.42 -43.10 20.21
N PRO A 47 -20.26 -44.13 20.44
CA PRO A 47 -19.99 -45.52 20.04
C PRO A 47 -20.29 -45.84 18.56
N PRO A 48 -19.81 -47.00 18.06
CA PRO A 48 -19.77 -47.35 16.64
C PRO A 48 -20.97 -48.21 16.19
N ALA A 49 -21.33 -48.10 14.91
CA ALA A 49 -22.11 -49.12 14.20
C ALA A 49 -21.20 -49.84 13.19
N GLY A 50 -21.06 -51.16 13.36
CA GLY A 50 -20.35 -52.06 12.46
C GLY A 50 -21.23 -52.53 11.28
N PRO A 51 -20.85 -53.62 10.59
CA PRO A 51 -20.26 -53.50 9.25
C PRO A 51 -21.12 -54.10 8.13
N GLY A 52 -20.95 -53.54 6.92
CA GLY A 52 -21.40 -54.15 5.67
C GLY A 52 -20.39 -53.84 4.56
N THR A 53 -19.72 -54.87 4.06
CA THR A 53 -18.89 -54.90 2.84
C THR A 53 -19.28 -56.21 2.12
N PRO A 54 -19.03 -56.45 0.81
CA PRO A 54 -18.13 -55.67 -0.06
C PRO A 54 -18.51 -55.49 -1.55
N SER A 55 -17.69 -54.65 -2.21
CA SER A 55 -17.12 -54.78 -3.58
C SER A 55 -17.97 -54.48 -4.82
N ALA A 56 -17.56 -53.44 -5.58
CA ALA A 56 -17.33 -53.51 -7.03
C ALA A 56 -16.58 -52.27 -7.56
N GLY A 57 -15.34 -52.47 -8.05
CA GLY A 57 -14.79 -51.88 -9.29
C GLY A 57 -14.41 -50.38 -9.38
N PRO A 58 -13.27 -50.02 -10.00
CA PRO A 58 -12.81 -48.62 -10.10
C PRO A 58 -13.49 -47.92 -11.29
N GLY A 59 -14.30 -46.91 -11.00
CA GLY A 59 -14.89 -46.00 -11.99
C GLY A 59 -14.34 -44.60 -11.80
N THR A 60 -13.50 -44.18 -12.73
CA THR A 60 -12.89 -42.86 -12.92
C THR A 60 -13.79 -41.71 -12.46
N ALA A 61 -13.41 -41.05 -11.36
CA ALA A 61 -13.97 -39.75 -11.02
C ALA A 61 -13.51 -38.74 -12.08
N PRO A 62 -14.39 -37.87 -12.61
CA PRO A 62 -13.92 -36.75 -13.40
C PRO A 62 -13.12 -35.85 -12.47
N THR A 63 -11.81 -35.77 -12.71
CA THR A 63 -11.00 -34.64 -12.29
C THR A 63 -11.69 -33.40 -12.87
N ALA A 64 -12.51 -32.74 -12.05
CA ALA A 64 -12.91 -31.38 -12.29
C ALA A 64 -11.60 -30.58 -12.29
N ALA A 65 -11.08 -30.36 -13.50
CA ALA A 65 -10.00 -29.43 -13.73
C ALA A 65 -10.35 -28.16 -12.97
N LEU A 66 -9.45 -27.73 -12.09
CA LEU A 66 -9.38 -26.34 -11.69
C LEU A 66 -9.17 -25.59 -13.00
N GLU A 67 -10.28 -25.19 -13.64
CA GLU A 67 -10.22 -24.22 -14.72
C GLU A 67 -9.69 -22.94 -14.09
N GLU A 68 -8.37 -22.80 -14.16
CA GLU A 68 -7.69 -21.53 -13.96
C GLU A 68 -8.32 -20.54 -14.93
N SER A 69 -9.29 -19.79 -14.42
CA SER A 69 -9.96 -18.73 -15.15
C SER A 69 -8.87 -17.83 -15.75
N PRO A 70 -8.76 -17.76 -17.10
CA PRO A 70 -7.67 -17.03 -17.73
C PRO A 70 -7.73 -15.58 -17.28
N GLY A 71 -6.62 -15.10 -16.73
CA GLY A 71 -6.51 -13.79 -16.08
C GLY A 71 -7.19 -12.71 -16.89
N ARG A 72 -8.31 -12.20 -16.36
CA ARG A 72 -9.13 -11.15 -16.98
C ARG A 72 -8.23 -9.96 -17.32
N ARG A 73 -7.80 -9.87 -18.59
CA ARG A 73 -6.97 -8.78 -19.07
C ARG A 73 -7.75 -7.48 -18.88
N ALA A 74 -7.15 -6.51 -18.21
CA ALA A 74 -7.72 -5.17 -18.09
C ALA A 74 -8.01 -4.64 -19.50
N ARG A 75 -9.29 -4.45 -19.82
CA ARG A 75 -9.73 -3.82 -21.07
C ARG A 75 -9.97 -2.36 -20.77
N VAL A 76 -9.33 -1.47 -21.53
CA VAL A 76 -9.65 -0.05 -21.52
C VAL A 76 -11.04 0.08 -22.12
N ARG A 77 -12.04 0.41 -21.29
CA ARG A 77 -13.39 0.74 -21.77
C ARG A 77 -13.48 2.25 -21.77
N MET A 78 -13.67 2.85 -22.94
CA MET A 78 -14.12 4.24 -22.99
C MET A 78 -15.44 4.29 -22.23
N VAL A 79 -15.52 5.17 -21.24
CA VAL A 79 -16.76 5.40 -20.49
C VAL A 79 -17.78 5.86 -21.53
N PRO A 80 -18.86 5.11 -21.79
CA PRO A 80 -19.91 5.58 -22.67
C PRO A 80 -20.40 6.92 -22.14
N ASP A 81 -20.75 7.85 -23.03
CA ASP A 81 -21.49 9.05 -22.65
C ASP A 81 -22.87 8.60 -22.13
N LEU A 82 -22.91 8.18 -20.87
CA LEU A 82 -24.13 7.88 -20.16
C LEU A 82 -24.84 9.21 -20.03
N ALA A 83 -26.01 9.31 -20.68
CA ALA A 83 -26.94 10.40 -20.40
C ALA A 83 -26.99 10.56 -18.88
N PRO A 84 -26.65 11.76 -18.35
CA PRO A 84 -26.40 11.93 -16.93
C PRO A 84 -27.59 11.37 -16.18
N ALA A 85 -27.34 10.34 -15.35
CA ALA A 85 -28.36 9.84 -14.43
C ALA A 85 -28.98 11.06 -13.76
N ALA A 86 -30.31 11.15 -13.72
CA ALA A 86 -31.02 12.31 -13.17
C ALA A 86 -30.41 12.61 -11.80
N VAL A 87 -29.49 13.58 -11.79
CA VAL A 87 -28.78 13.96 -10.59
C VAL A 87 -29.88 14.62 -9.78
N PRO A 88 -30.22 14.14 -8.57
CA PRO A 88 -31.06 14.93 -7.69
C PRO A 88 -30.45 16.32 -7.71
N VAL A 89 -31.20 17.31 -8.21
CA VAL A 89 -30.68 18.66 -8.43
C VAL A 89 -30.02 19.02 -7.13
N ALA A 90 -28.68 19.09 -7.15
CA ALA A 90 -27.95 19.47 -5.97
C ALA A 90 -28.55 20.82 -5.63
N SER A 91 -29.19 20.93 -4.44
CA SER A 91 -29.56 22.24 -3.91
C SER A 91 -28.33 23.10 -4.16
N PRO A 92 -28.49 24.24 -4.87
CA PRO A 92 -27.35 25.01 -5.34
C PRO A 92 -26.42 25.11 -4.15
N PRO A 93 -25.12 24.72 -4.28
CA PRO A 93 -24.21 24.84 -3.16
C PRO A 93 -24.42 26.25 -2.67
N VAL A 94 -24.76 26.39 -1.38
CA VAL A 94 -25.04 27.72 -0.82
C VAL A 94 -23.74 28.47 -1.01
N ALA A 95 -23.66 29.20 -2.12
CA ALA A 95 -22.47 29.91 -2.49
C ALA A 95 -22.31 30.87 -1.33
N PRO A 96 -21.15 30.86 -0.65
CA PRO A 96 -20.97 31.77 0.46
C PRO A 96 -21.33 33.16 -0.05
N THR A 97 -22.41 33.72 0.49
CA THR A 97 -23.04 34.93 -0.05
C THR A 97 -22.17 36.15 0.17
N THR A 98 -21.14 35.99 0.99
CA THR A 98 -20.16 37.01 1.32
C THR A 98 -18.78 36.65 0.76
N LEU A 99 -18.08 37.69 0.30
CA LEU A 99 -16.67 37.62 -0.11
C LEU A 99 -15.82 36.95 0.98
N GLY A 100 -16.04 37.29 2.26
CA GLY A 100 -15.29 36.69 3.38
C GLY A 100 -15.45 35.18 3.47
N ARG A 101 -16.66 34.65 3.22
CA ARG A 101 -16.91 33.21 3.28
C ARG A 101 -16.43 32.50 2.00
N ARG A 102 -16.42 33.18 0.85
CA ARG A 102 -15.73 32.69 -0.38
C ARG A 102 -14.22 32.61 -0.17
N VAL A 103 -13.62 33.66 0.39
CA VAL A 103 -12.20 33.71 0.76
C VAL A 103 -11.90 32.62 1.79
N GLN A 104 -12.80 32.33 2.73
CA GLN A 104 -12.61 31.24 3.69
C GLN A 104 -12.66 29.86 3.04
N VAL A 105 -13.58 29.60 2.11
CA VAL A 105 -13.67 28.31 1.38
C VAL A 105 -12.48 28.15 0.44
N LEU A 106 -12.13 29.20 -0.30
CA LEU A 106 -10.94 29.21 -1.15
C LEU A 106 -9.69 29.00 -0.29
N ARG A 107 -9.52 29.74 0.81
CA ARG A 107 -8.43 29.49 1.78
C ARG A 107 -8.50 28.11 2.39
N ALA A 108 -9.65 27.48 2.59
CA ALA A 108 -9.72 26.11 3.13
C ALA A 108 -9.29 25.07 2.09
N ALA A 109 -9.62 25.28 0.81
CA ALA A 109 -9.12 24.48 -0.30
C ALA A 109 -7.64 24.75 -0.61
N ASP A 110 -7.20 25.99 -0.40
CA ASP A 110 -5.85 26.49 -0.65
C ASP A 110 -4.93 26.29 0.56
N ARG A 111 -5.46 26.04 1.76
CA ARG A 111 -4.72 25.56 2.95
C ARG A 111 -4.23 24.13 2.82
N THR A 112 -4.41 23.51 1.65
CA THR A 112 -3.55 22.40 1.23
C THR A 112 -2.08 22.88 1.05
N VAL A 113 -1.83 24.20 1.10
CA VAL A 113 -0.51 24.80 1.32
C VAL A 113 -0.05 24.59 2.76
N VAL A 114 0.77 23.56 2.91
CA VAL A 114 2.03 23.50 3.68
C VAL A 114 2.53 24.89 4.12
N VAL A 115 2.18 25.35 5.32
CA VAL A 115 2.87 26.49 5.98
C VAL A 115 3.26 26.16 7.42
N ASP A 116 3.53 24.89 7.74
CA ASP A 116 4.12 24.55 9.05
C ASP A 116 5.07 23.33 9.01
N ALA A 117 5.27 22.69 7.86
CA ALA A 117 6.16 21.52 7.74
C ALA A 117 7.54 21.84 7.16
N ALA A 118 7.80 23.09 6.75
CA ALA A 118 9.11 23.47 6.23
C ALA A 118 10.20 23.39 7.32
N ASP A 119 9.81 23.44 8.61
CA ASP A 119 10.70 23.38 9.76
C ASP A 119 10.49 22.15 10.67
N GLU A 120 9.61 21.19 10.34
CA GLU A 120 9.64 19.88 11.02
C GLU A 120 10.82 19.07 10.46
N GLU A 121 11.81 18.81 11.29
CA GLU A 121 12.98 18.01 10.93
C GLU A 121 12.54 16.66 10.33
N ARG A 122 12.77 16.50 9.01
CA ARG A 122 12.38 15.30 8.21
C ARG A 122 12.90 14.00 8.81
N GLY A 123 13.91 14.11 9.67
CA GLY A 123 14.63 13.03 10.29
C GLY A 123 15.60 12.37 9.29
N PRO A 124 16.19 11.22 9.64
CA PRO A 124 17.05 10.49 8.72
C PRO A 124 16.28 10.05 7.47
N VAL A 125 16.98 9.85 6.35
CA VAL A 125 16.38 9.28 5.13
C VAL A 125 15.71 7.93 5.47
N PRO A 126 14.42 7.74 5.14
CA PRO A 126 13.73 6.50 5.48
C PRO A 126 14.32 5.30 4.72
N THR A 127 14.63 4.22 5.44
CA THR A 127 15.22 3.00 4.86
C THR A 127 14.18 2.03 4.28
N ALA A 128 12.90 2.23 4.59
CA ALA A 128 11.83 1.39 4.08
C ALA A 128 11.60 1.61 2.57
N ASP A 129 11.29 0.55 1.83
CA ASP A 129 11.01 0.66 0.39
C ASP A 129 9.72 1.45 0.13
N PRO A 130 9.79 2.62 -0.54
CA PRO A 130 8.63 3.45 -0.84
C PRO A 130 7.63 2.76 -1.79
N ALA A 131 8.07 1.84 -2.65
CA ALA A 131 7.18 1.09 -3.55
C ALA A 131 6.31 0.08 -2.77
N LEU A 132 6.88 -0.58 -1.75
CA LEU A 132 6.11 -1.46 -0.87
C LEU A 132 5.09 -0.69 -0.04
N LEU A 133 5.47 0.48 0.48
CA LEU A 133 4.53 1.36 1.18
C LEU A 133 3.41 1.83 0.25
N THR A 134 3.77 2.31 -0.94
CA THR A 134 2.82 2.74 -1.97
C THR A 134 1.80 1.65 -2.26
N ARG A 135 2.26 0.40 -2.47
CA ARG A 135 1.36 -0.73 -2.70
C ARG A 135 0.39 -0.93 -1.55
N ARG A 136 0.91 -0.97 -0.31
CA ARG A 136 0.13 -1.26 0.90
C ARG A 136 -0.88 -0.15 1.18
N VAL A 137 -0.42 1.09 1.23
CA VAL A 137 -1.23 2.26 1.58
C VAL A 137 -2.21 2.59 0.45
N GLY A 138 -1.76 2.56 -0.81
CA GLY A 138 -2.62 2.81 -1.96
C GLY A 138 -3.78 1.80 -2.07
N LEU A 139 -3.54 0.51 -1.84
CA LEU A 139 -4.61 -0.49 -1.76
C LEU A 139 -5.57 -0.20 -0.61
N ALA A 140 -5.03 0.10 0.57
CA ALA A 140 -5.84 0.39 1.74
C ALA A 140 -6.69 1.66 1.55
N CYS A 141 -6.19 2.69 0.87
CA CYS A 141 -6.98 3.87 0.48
C CYS A 141 -8.14 3.50 -0.46
N VAL A 142 -7.91 2.62 -1.43
CA VAL A 142 -9.00 2.13 -2.32
C VAL A 142 -10.02 1.32 -1.52
N GLU A 143 -9.60 0.48 -0.58
CA GLU A 143 -10.52 -0.26 0.29
C GLU A 143 -11.38 0.66 1.17
N VAL A 144 -10.79 1.76 1.68
CA VAL A 144 -11.53 2.79 2.42
C VAL A 144 -12.54 3.49 1.52
N ALA A 145 -12.13 3.88 0.30
CA ALA A 145 -13.03 4.51 -0.67
C ALA A 145 -14.20 3.59 -1.09
N LEU A 146 -14.01 2.27 -1.00
CA LEU A 146 -15.04 1.26 -1.24
C LEU A 146 -15.83 0.87 0.02
N GLY A 147 -15.57 1.52 1.17
CA GLY A 147 -16.27 1.27 2.42
C GLY A 147 -15.93 -0.05 3.11
N ARG A 148 -14.80 -0.69 2.78
CA ARG A 148 -14.40 -2.00 3.31
C ARG A 148 -13.39 -1.95 4.44
N ARG A 149 -12.71 -0.82 4.57
CA ARG A 149 -11.70 -0.58 5.60
C ARG A 149 -12.04 0.71 6.34
N PRO A 150 -11.89 0.75 7.68
CA PRO A 150 -12.01 2.00 8.42
C PRO A 150 -10.81 2.92 8.15
N VAL A 151 -11.08 4.19 7.86
CA VAL A 151 -10.05 5.21 7.53
C VAL A 151 -9.02 5.42 8.65
N ALA A 152 -9.40 5.19 9.91
CA ALA A 152 -8.51 5.35 11.07
C ALA A 152 -7.24 4.49 10.99
N GLN A 153 -7.29 3.35 10.27
CA GLN A 153 -6.11 2.52 10.06
C GLN A 153 -5.02 3.20 9.22
N LEU A 154 -5.37 4.24 8.46
CA LEU A 154 -4.42 4.94 7.58
C LEU A 154 -3.70 6.10 8.26
N ALA A 155 -4.13 6.51 9.46
CA ALA A 155 -3.65 7.72 10.13
C ALA A 155 -2.12 7.74 10.36
N ARG A 156 -1.49 6.57 10.48
CA ARG A 156 -0.02 6.47 10.61
C ARG A 156 0.72 6.85 9.33
N TRP A 157 0.14 6.59 8.16
CA TRP A 157 0.83 6.68 6.87
C TRP A 157 0.41 7.87 6.03
N LEU A 158 -0.70 8.53 6.38
CA LEU A 158 -1.20 9.69 5.66
C LEU A 158 -0.95 10.95 6.48
N ALA A 159 -0.53 12.02 5.81
CA ALA A 159 -0.57 13.34 6.41
C ALA A 159 -2.01 13.69 6.84
N PRO A 160 -2.22 14.50 7.89
CA PRO A 160 -3.56 14.79 8.42
C PRO A 160 -4.54 15.31 7.36
N GLY A 161 -4.09 16.19 6.46
CA GLY A 161 -4.90 16.70 5.35
C GLY A 161 -5.35 15.61 4.38
N VAL A 162 -4.44 14.69 4.03
CA VAL A 162 -4.74 13.55 3.14
C VAL A 162 -5.70 12.56 3.80
N LEU A 163 -5.53 12.29 5.10
CA LEU A 163 -6.43 11.43 5.86
C LEU A 163 -7.88 11.96 5.81
N GLU A 164 -8.05 13.28 5.96
CA GLU A 164 -9.37 13.91 5.91
C GLU A 164 -9.97 13.88 4.49
N GLN A 165 -9.17 14.12 3.45
CA GLN A 165 -9.60 13.96 2.06
C GLN A 165 -10.14 12.54 1.79
N VAL A 166 -9.43 11.50 2.25
CA VAL A 166 -9.87 10.10 2.12
C VAL A 166 -11.17 9.86 2.90
N ARG A 167 -11.29 10.39 4.12
CA ARG A 167 -12.51 10.27 4.94
C ARG A 167 -13.72 10.89 4.24
N VAL A 168 -13.59 12.13 3.74
CA VAL A 168 -14.66 12.83 3.02
C VAL A 168 -15.08 12.07 1.78
N ARG A 169 -14.11 11.59 0.98
CA ARG A 169 -14.39 10.82 -0.24
C ARG A 169 -15.14 9.51 0.07
N ALA A 170 -14.72 8.77 1.10
CA ALA A 170 -15.41 7.55 1.51
C ALA A 170 -16.85 7.83 1.97
N ALA A 171 -17.07 8.90 2.73
CA ALA A 171 -18.41 9.31 3.17
C ALA A 171 -19.33 9.73 2.01
N LEU A 172 -18.77 10.34 0.94
CA LEU A 172 -19.52 10.67 -0.27
C LEU A 172 -19.86 9.42 -1.08
N ALA A 173 -18.90 8.50 -1.25
CA ALA A 173 -19.12 7.24 -1.96
C ALA A 173 -20.20 6.38 -1.29
N ALA A 174 -20.21 6.33 0.05
CA ALA A 174 -21.24 5.64 0.82
C ALA A 174 -22.64 6.24 0.59
N ARG A 175 -22.75 7.58 0.57
CA ARG A 175 -24.02 8.30 0.31
C ARG A 175 -24.53 8.12 -1.12
N ALA A 176 -23.63 7.96 -2.09
CA ALA A 176 -23.98 7.71 -3.49
C ALA A 176 -24.46 6.27 -3.75
N GLY A 177 -24.55 5.42 -2.72
CA GLY A 177 -25.03 4.04 -2.86
C GLY A 177 -24.07 3.15 -3.64
N ALA A 178 -22.77 3.46 -3.65
CA ALA A 178 -21.77 2.64 -4.32
C ALA A 178 -21.83 1.21 -3.77
N ARG A 179 -22.20 0.24 -4.62
CA ARG A 179 -22.27 -1.16 -4.23
C ARG A 179 -20.85 -1.63 -3.88
N PRO A 180 -20.65 -2.31 -2.73
CA PRO A 180 -19.37 -2.93 -2.44
C PRO A 180 -19.07 -3.93 -3.57
N ALA A 181 -17.92 -3.79 -4.22
CA ALA A 181 -17.52 -4.79 -5.22
C ALA A 181 -17.43 -6.18 -4.55
N THR A 182 -17.48 -7.27 -5.30
CA THR A 182 -17.43 -8.62 -4.72
C THR A 182 -16.01 -9.08 -4.38
N HIS A 183 -14.99 -8.49 -5.01
CA HIS A 183 -13.59 -8.92 -4.87
C HIS A 183 -12.72 -7.89 -4.17
N ALA A 184 -11.75 -8.33 -3.36
CA ALA A 184 -10.71 -7.49 -2.76
C ALA A 184 -9.93 -6.73 -3.85
N PRO A 185 -9.67 -5.42 -3.68
CA PRO A 185 -8.84 -4.67 -4.62
C PRO A 185 -7.46 -5.33 -4.79
N ARG A 186 -6.98 -5.40 -6.03
CA ARG A 186 -5.69 -6.01 -6.36
C ARG A 186 -4.76 -5.00 -7.02
N ALA A 187 -3.55 -4.90 -6.50
CA ALA A 187 -2.50 -4.11 -7.13
C ALA A 187 -2.05 -4.83 -8.40
N ARG A 188 -2.17 -4.15 -9.54
CA ARG A 188 -1.70 -4.61 -10.84
C ARG A 188 -0.27 -4.18 -11.09
N ARG A 189 0.06 -2.93 -10.75
CA ARG A 189 1.38 -2.35 -11.00
C ARG A 189 1.67 -1.19 -10.07
N VAL A 190 2.91 -1.10 -9.61
CA VAL A 190 3.42 0.04 -8.86
C VAL A 190 4.61 0.61 -9.61
N ARG A 191 4.72 1.93 -9.65
CA ARG A 191 5.95 2.64 -9.98
C ARG A 191 6.21 3.68 -8.89
N ALA A 192 7.45 3.81 -8.49
CA ALA A 192 7.93 4.85 -7.61
C ALA A 192 9.12 5.51 -8.29
N CYS A 193 9.21 6.83 -8.20
CA CYS A 193 10.27 7.66 -8.74
C CYS A 193 10.74 8.59 -7.62
N ALA A 194 12.02 8.48 -7.25
CA ALA A 194 12.61 9.44 -6.34
C ALA A 194 12.66 10.82 -7.03
N VAL A 195 12.18 11.84 -6.33
CA VAL A 195 12.39 13.25 -6.70
C VAL A 195 13.68 13.73 -6.04
N ASP A 196 13.85 13.40 -4.76
CA ASP A 196 15.06 13.55 -3.96
C ASP A 196 15.14 12.42 -2.92
N GLU A 197 16.10 12.46 -2.01
CA GLU A 197 16.29 11.42 -0.98
C GLU A 197 15.14 11.32 0.03
N HIS A 198 14.39 12.41 0.22
CA HIS A 198 13.29 12.53 1.18
C HIS A 198 11.91 12.57 0.50
N THR A 199 11.85 12.51 -0.82
CA THR A 199 10.62 12.71 -1.60
C THR A 199 10.51 11.69 -2.73
N VAL A 200 9.36 11.00 -2.79
CA VAL A 200 9.06 10.02 -3.83
C VAL A 200 7.68 10.30 -4.42
N GLU A 201 7.60 10.35 -5.74
CA GLU A 201 6.34 10.31 -6.47
C GLU A 201 6.04 8.89 -6.92
N ALA A 202 4.81 8.43 -6.72
CA ALA A 202 4.45 7.06 -6.99
C ALA A 202 3.07 6.94 -7.64
N CYS A 203 2.92 5.90 -8.45
CA CYS A 203 1.64 5.53 -9.01
C CYS A 203 1.36 4.03 -8.81
N LEU A 204 0.10 3.73 -8.54
CA LEU A 204 -0.40 2.38 -8.35
C LEU A 204 -1.63 2.17 -9.24
N VAL A 205 -1.61 1.10 -10.03
CA VAL A 205 -2.77 0.64 -10.79
C VAL A 205 -3.49 -0.43 -9.97
N VAL A 206 -4.76 -0.18 -9.63
CA VAL A 206 -5.59 -1.07 -8.80
C VAL A 206 -6.77 -1.58 -9.61
N ASP A 207 -7.00 -2.88 -9.59
CA ASP A 207 -8.27 -3.47 -10.03
C ASP A 207 -9.17 -3.66 -8.81
N ASP A 208 -10.28 -2.92 -8.74
CA ASP A 208 -11.22 -2.98 -7.61
C ASP A 208 -12.33 -4.04 -7.78
N GLY A 209 -12.29 -4.81 -8.86
CA GLY A 209 -13.31 -5.80 -9.25
C GLY A 209 -14.41 -5.22 -10.15
N THR A 210 -14.65 -3.92 -10.13
CA THR A 210 -15.59 -3.23 -11.03
C THR A 210 -14.88 -2.54 -12.18
N ARG A 211 -13.75 -1.88 -11.89
CA ARG A 211 -12.91 -1.16 -12.86
C ARG A 211 -11.47 -1.09 -12.39
N VAL A 212 -10.61 -0.65 -13.30
CA VAL A 212 -9.21 -0.34 -12.99
C VAL A 212 -9.12 1.13 -12.61
N ARG A 213 -8.48 1.43 -11.48
CA ARG A 213 -8.21 2.78 -10.96
C ARG A 213 -6.72 3.05 -11.00
N ALA A 214 -6.37 4.27 -11.36
CA ALA A 214 -5.06 4.82 -11.08
C ALA A 214 -5.10 5.50 -9.71
N VAL A 215 -4.04 5.28 -8.93
CA VAL A 215 -3.77 5.98 -7.67
C VAL A 215 -2.45 6.71 -7.84
N ALA A 216 -2.44 8.02 -7.64
CA ALA A 216 -1.22 8.83 -7.63
C ALA A 216 -0.93 9.25 -6.19
N LEU A 217 0.33 9.13 -5.78
CA LEU A 217 0.77 9.42 -4.42
C LEU A 217 2.06 10.23 -4.44
N ARG A 218 2.18 11.14 -3.48
CA ARG A 218 3.47 11.74 -3.10
C ARG A 218 3.80 11.28 -1.69
N LEU A 219 5.01 10.78 -1.51
CA LEU A 219 5.55 10.35 -0.24
C LEU A 219 6.68 11.30 0.15
N GLU A 220 6.64 11.77 1.39
CA GLU A 220 7.69 12.60 1.98
C GLU A 220 8.18 11.97 3.28
N SER A 221 9.44 12.22 3.61
CA SER A 221 10.02 11.80 4.88
C SER A 221 9.48 12.64 6.02
N HIS A 222 8.89 11.98 7.00
CA HIS A 222 8.45 12.56 8.27
C HIS A 222 9.02 11.74 9.43
N ARG A 223 9.88 12.37 10.24
CA ARG A 223 10.50 11.77 11.44
C ARG A 223 11.16 10.41 11.15
N GLY A 224 11.85 10.30 10.02
CA GLY A 224 12.52 9.06 9.58
C GLY A 224 11.61 7.99 8.98
N SER A 225 10.36 8.33 8.64
CA SER A 225 9.41 7.41 8.03
C SER A 225 8.72 8.02 6.81
N TRP A 226 8.38 7.21 5.82
CA TRP A 226 7.60 7.68 4.68
C TRP A 226 6.15 7.97 5.09
N GLN A 227 5.68 9.18 4.76
CA GLN A 227 4.30 9.61 4.92
C GLN A 227 3.75 10.09 3.57
N VAL A 228 2.51 9.72 3.25
CA VAL A 228 1.82 10.18 2.04
C VAL A 228 1.28 11.59 2.27
N THR A 229 1.79 12.57 1.52
CA THR A 229 1.43 13.99 1.62
C THR A 229 0.49 14.45 0.51
N THR A 230 0.36 13.68 -0.57
CA THR A 230 -0.62 13.91 -1.64
C THR A 230 -1.18 12.58 -2.11
N LEU A 231 -2.47 12.53 -2.42
CA LEU A 231 -3.15 11.32 -2.88
C LEU A 231 -4.30 11.66 -3.82
N GLU A 232 -4.34 10.98 -4.97
CA GLU A 232 -5.47 11.03 -5.91
C GLU A 232 -5.90 9.62 -6.32
N ILE A 233 -7.22 9.41 -6.49
CA ILE A 233 -7.82 8.13 -6.88
C ILE A 233 -8.80 8.35 -8.04
N GLY A 234 -8.60 7.66 -9.17
CA GLY A 234 -9.53 7.62 -10.31
C GLY A 234 -10.79 6.78 -10.13
#